data_AF-A0A1Q9TR72-F1
#
_entry.id   AF-A0A1Q9TR72-F1
#
_cell.length_a   1.000
_cell.length_b   1.000
_cell.length_c   1.000
_cell.angle_alpha   90.00
_cell.angle_beta   90.00
_cell.angle_gamma   90.00
#
_symmetry.space_group_name_H-M   'P 1'
#
loop_
_entity.id
_entity.type
_entity.pdbx_description
1 polymer ?
#
loop_
_entity_poly.entity_id
_entity_poly.type
_entity_poly.pdbx_seq_one_letter_code
_entity_poly.pdbx_strand_id
1 'polypeptide(L)' 'MRLTFLGTDSEGGMCPTLYETDRGTIVVQGYKVTDPEAMGDVRDLADNETLVEIPRQHHEYDRSAPRSFTHR' A
#
# COMPACT_ATOMS: atom_id res chain seq x y z
N MET A 1 -12.24 -12.37 -2.05
CA MET A 1 -11.63 -11.36 -1.17
C MET A 1 -12.59 -10.22 -1.07
N ARG A 2 -12.88 -9.77 0.14
CA ARG A 2 -13.76 -8.64 0.43
C ARG A 2 -12.93 -7.52 1.03
N LEU A 3 -13.22 -6.28 0.66
CA LEU A 3 -12.48 -5.09 1.10
C LEU A 3 -13.36 -4.25 2.03
N THR A 4 -12.82 -3.89 3.19
CA THR A 4 -13.39 -2.94 4.14
C THR A 4 -12.57 -1.67 4.06
N PHE A 5 -13.21 -0.54 3.74
CA PHE A 5 -12.53 0.75 3.70
C PHE A 5 -12.04 1.14 5.09
N LEU A 6 -10.74 1.40 5.22
CA LEU A 6 -10.13 1.83 6.48
C LEU A 6 -10.06 3.36 6.59
N GLY A 7 -9.93 4.04 5.46
CA GLY A 7 -9.80 5.49 5.44
C GLY A 7 -9.03 6.01 4.24
N THR A 8 -9.22 7.31 4.01
CA THR A 8 -8.27 8.19 3.36
C THR A 8 -8.10 9.34 4.35
N ASP A 9 -6.88 9.62 4.79
CA ASP A 9 -6.67 10.75 5.69
C ASP A 9 -6.80 12.04 4.86
N SER A 10 -7.91 12.77 4.91
CA SER A 10 -8.03 13.94 4.05
C SER A 10 -8.95 15.00 4.64
N GLU A 11 -8.32 16.03 5.19
CA GLU A 11 -8.78 17.40 4.98
C GLU A 11 -8.33 17.96 3.60
N GLY A 12 -7.52 17.23 2.81
CA GLY A 12 -6.88 17.75 1.59
C GLY A 12 -6.89 16.88 0.32
N GLY A 13 -7.52 15.70 0.34
CA GLY A 13 -7.74 14.85 -0.84
C GLY A 13 -6.53 14.09 -1.38
N MET A 14 -5.45 13.97 -0.61
CA MET A 14 -4.17 13.47 -1.12
C MET A 14 -3.75 12.10 -0.56
N CYS A 15 -4.35 11.58 0.51
CA CYS A 15 -3.86 10.36 1.17
C CYS A 15 -4.24 9.04 0.49
N PRO A 16 -3.35 8.03 0.49
CA PRO A 16 -3.61 6.74 -0.12
C PRO A 16 -4.82 6.11 0.53
N THR A 17 -5.72 5.61 -0.31
CA THR A 17 -6.90 4.89 0.19
C THR A 17 -6.48 3.50 0.63
N LEU A 18 -6.80 3.17 1.88
CA LEU A 18 -6.48 1.89 2.48
C LEU A 18 -7.72 1.05 2.69
N TYR A 19 -7.55 -0.26 2.49
CA TYR A 19 -8.57 -1.26 2.72
C TYR A 19 -8.01 -2.40 3.56
N GLU A 20 -8.79 -2.88 4.51
CA GLU A 20 -8.56 -4.17 5.14
C GLU A 20 -9.30 -5.24 4.34
N THR A 21 -8.73 -6.43 4.37
CA THR A 21 -9.28 -7.58 3.65
C THR A 21 -9.87 -8.55 4.66
N ASP A 22 -10.82 -9.36 4.23
CA ASP A 22 -11.38 -10.47 5.03
C ASP A 22 -10.35 -11.54 5.47
N ARG A 23 -9.07 -11.35 5.12
CA ARG A 23 -7.94 -12.21 5.44
C ARG A 23 -6.95 -11.59 6.44
N GLY A 24 -7.22 -10.38 6.94
CA GLY A 24 -6.30 -9.64 7.82
C GLY A 24 -5.07 -9.06 7.11
N THR A 25 -5.13 -8.91 5.78
CA THR A 25 -4.11 -8.19 4.98
C THR A 25 -4.60 -6.79 4.60
N ILE A 26 -3.68 -5.88 4.28
CA ILE A 26 -3.97 -4.50 3.84
C ILE A 26 -3.81 -4.38 2.33
N VAL A 27 -4.71 -3.63 1.70
CA VAL A 27 -4.64 -3.23 0.30
C VAL A 27 -4.51 -1.71 0.23
N VAL A 28 -3.55 -1.26 -0.57
CA VAL A 28 -3.29 0.16 -0.85
C VAL A 28 -3.75 0.48 -2.27
N GLN A 29 -4.52 1.55 -2.45
CA GLN A 29 -4.86 2.07 -3.77
C GLN A 29 -3.86 3.15 -4.18
N GLY A 30 -3.33 3.04 -5.41
CA GLY A 30 -2.40 3.99 -6.02
C GLY A 30 -2.41 3.90 -7.54
N TYR A 31 -1.48 4.60 -8.19
CA TYR A 31 -1.33 4.58 -9.65
C TYR A 31 -0.45 3.42 -10.07
N LYS A 32 -0.88 2.62 -11.06
CA LYS A 32 -0.02 1.55 -11.57
C LYS A 32 1.23 2.15 -12.22
N VAL A 33 2.42 1.70 -11.82
CA VAL A 33 3.66 2.07 -12.49
C VAL A 33 3.71 1.37 -13.85
N THR A 34 3.79 2.14 -14.92
CA THR A 34 3.92 1.64 -16.30
C THR A 34 5.20 2.09 -16.98
N ASP A 35 6.03 2.86 -16.27
CA ASP A 35 7.31 3.33 -16.78
C ASP A 35 8.31 2.17 -16.85
N PRO A 36 8.85 1.85 -18.04
CA PRO A 36 9.72 0.70 -18.23
C PRO A 36 11.09 0.87 -17.57
N GLU A 37 11.60 2.10 -17.41
CA GLU A 37 12.86 2.35 -16.70
C GLU A 37 12.65 2.09 -15.20
N ALA A 38 11.57 2.63 -14.62
CA ALA A 38 11.22 2.39 -13.23
C ALA A 38 10.95 0.91 -12.93
N MET A 39 10.33 0.17 -13.87
CA MET A 39 10.15 -1.27 -13.74
C MET A 39 11.49 -2.03 -13.80
N GLY A 40 12.48 -1.55 -14.57
CA GLY A 40 13.81 -2.13 -14.65
C GLY A 40 14.64 -1.97 -13.37
N ASP A 41 14.34 -0.94 -12.56
CA ASP A 41 14.99 -0.70 -11.26
C ASP A 41 14.48 -1.63 -10.15
N VAL A 42 13.32 -2.28 -10.34
CA VAL A 42 12.72 -3.14 -9.33
C VAL A 42 13.35 -4.52 -9.32
N ARG A 43 13.69 -4.99 -8.12
CA ARG A 43 14.32 -6.30 -7.92
C ARG A 43 13.26 -7.35 -7.64
N ASP A 44 13.37 -8.50 -8.30
CA ASP A 44 12.60 -9.73 -8.02
C ASP A 44 11.07 -9.58 -8.14
N LEU A 45 10.56 -8.72 -9.03
CA LEU A 45 9.12 -8.55 -9.26
C LEU A 45 8.53 -9.82 -9.90
N ALA A 46 7.63 -10.51 -9.21
CA ALA A 46 6.99 -11.71 -9.73
C ALA A 46 5.90 -11.40 -10.78
N ASP A 47 5.57 -12.38 -11.63
CA ASP A 47 4.56 -12.23 -12.70
C ASP A 47 3.17 -11.82 -12.18
N ASN A 48 2.87 -12.13 -10.92
CA ASN A 48 1.59 -11.83 -10.27
C ASN A 48 1.67 -10.57 -9.37
N GLU A 49 2.76 -9.83 -9.42
CA GLU A 49 2.96 -8.59 -8.68
C GLU A 49 2.89 -7.37 -9.60
N THR A 50 2.58 -6.22 -9.00
CA THR A 50 2.62 -4.93 -9.68
C THR A 50 3.07 -3.86 -8.71
N LEU A 51 3.68 -2.82 -9.25
CA LEU A 51 4.03 -1.63 -8.50
C LEU A 51 2.88 -0.64 -8.56
N VAL A 52 2.58 -0.03 -7.41
CA VAL A 52 1.67 1.09 -7.31
C VAL A 52 2.42 2.28 -6.71
N GLU A 53 2.33 3.42 -7.38
CA GLU A 53 2.86 4.68 -6.91
C GLU A 53 1.83 5.38 -6.03
N ILE A 54 2.29 5.85 -4.88
CA ILE A 54 1.55 6.70 -3.95
C ILE A 54 2.40 7.95 -3.66
N PRO A 55 1.81 9.12 -3.45
CA PRO A 55 2.61 10.32 -3.18
C PRO A 55 3.39 10.20 -1.87
N ARG A 56 4.58 10.81 -1.82
CA ARG A 56 5.51 10.67 -0.69
C ARG A 56 5.04 11.34 0.61
N GLN A 57 4.13 12.31 0.54
CA GLN A 57 3.62 13.06 1.70
C GLN A 57 2.81 12.18 2.68
N HIS A 58 2.70 10.87 2.41
CA HIS A 58 1.77 9.92 3.03
C HIS A 58 2.40 8.90 3.97
N HIS A 59 3.64 9.13 4.41
CA HIS A 59 4.43 8.13 5.12
C HIS A 59 4.17 8.02 6.64
N GLU A 60 3.02 8.47 7.14
CA GLU A 60 2.60 8.27 8.54
C GLU A 60 1.74 7.00 8.73
N TYR A 61 1.96 5.96 7.93
CA TYR A 61 1.29 4.67 8.17
C TYR A 61 2.17 3.64 8.91
N ASP A 62 3.48 3.87 9.05
CA ASP A 62 4.43 2.85 9.56
C ASP A 62 5.02 3.13 10.96
N ARG A 63 4.66 4.22 11.65
CA ARG A 63 5.25 4.53 12.98
C ARG A 63 4.39 4.19 14.19
N SER A 64 3.11 3.87 14.02
CA SER A 64 2.19 3.57 15.13
C SER A 64 1.73 2.12 15.19
N ALA A 65 2.05 1.28 14.18
CA ALA A 65 1.79 -0.14 14.27
C ALA A 65 2.64 -0.74 15.41
N PRO A 66 2.04 -1.31 16.47
CA PRO A 66 2.81 -1.90 17.55
C PRO A 66 3.68 -3.02 16.98
N ARG A 67 4.99 -2.93 17.23
CA ARG A 67 5.96 -3.99 16.95
C ARG A 67 5.64 -5.22 17.80
N SER A 68 4.68 -6.02 17.35
CA SER A 68 4.32 -7.28 17.99
C SER A 68 3.96 -8.33 16.93
N PHE A 69 4.86 -8.59 15.99
CA PHE A 69 4.98 -9.96 15.46
C PHE A 69 5.86 -10.74 16.43
N THR A 70 5.29 -11.14 17.56
CA THR A 70 5.83 -12.22 18.39
C THR A 70 4.88 -13.40 18.30
N HIS A 71 5.44 -14.52 17.87
CA HIS A 71 4.93 -15.89 17.78
C HIS A 71 3.70 -16.25 18.62
N ARG A 72 2.70 -16.86 17.96
CA ARG A 72 2.20 -18.20 18.31
C ARG A 72 1.54 -18.89 17.14
#